data_AF-A0A8S9LCC5-F1
#
_entry.id   AF-A0A8S9LCC5-F1
#
_cell.length_a   1.000
_cell.length_b   1.000
_cell.length_c   1.000
_cell.angle_alpha   90.00
_cell.angle_beta   90.00
_cell.angle_gamma   90.00
#
_symmetry.space_group_name_H-M   'P 1'
#
loop_
_entity.id
_entity.type
_entity.pdbx_description
1 polymer ?
#
loop_
_entity_poly.entity_id
_entity_poly.type
_entity_poly.pdbx_seq_one_letter_code
_entity_poly.pdbx_strand_id
1 'polypeptide(L)'
;MQMTERGRAMWRTCLASAFRTALACTIVGAATLYGPEWILRYVAFPAFSYVTIILIITDATLGDTLRGCWLALYATCQSVAPAIITLKLIGPARLTAGTTALAAALAAFVVVLPNGSTHLVAKRIALGQIVLIYVIGYINGAETDPVMHPLRVAASTALGVIACVLALLVPLPRLATSEVKQSCKGIGQNVTTRVKLYMKAFCAEDAMTAMASVSQARELSRISSKLYQTIKRYQPSMKWERLPFKIWRWQNVNDNKGEKLQSMEIALRGMDMVLASKSPIPARLLAGEVKDDLKNVQERVILSIKRVNNIPQPSVTPETDLQKPDECLQTLQEVPETPQDLPFYFFLFCLRLLETISTAKPEETKVKPEENNKGSVKTKSRSWFSDWDSKKVMPATKLSLSLASRYGDPLVHPQPETYWGNVNPIGVRSCYDEGKRVAETLMFDYHRQHGIEIRIARIFNTYGPRMNIDDGRVVSNFIAQALRGEALTVQKPGTQTRSFCYVSDMVDGLMRLMEGDQTGPINIGNPGEFTMVELAETVKELIKPDVEIKMVENTPDDPRQRKPDISKAKEVLGWEPKVKLREGLPLMEEDFRLRLGVFKK
;
A
#
# COMPACT_ATOMS: atom_id res chain seq x y z
N MET A 1 38.81 11.25 0.30
CA MET A 1 37.52 10.53 0.26
C MET A 1 36.39 11.54 0.52
N GLN A 2 35.83 12.17 -0.52
CA GLN A 2 34.77 13.17 -0.36
C GLN A 2 33.42 12.47 -0.17
N MET A 3 32.86 12.52 1.05
CA MET A 3 31.49 12.06 1.29
C MET A 3 30.52 12.91 0.47
N THR A 4 29.64 12.27 -0.29
CA THR A 4 28.53 12.92 -1.00
C THR A 4 27.65 13.71 -0.03
N GLU A 5 27.01 14.80 -0.48
CA GLU A 5 26.12 15.63 0.37
C GLU A 5 25.05 14.81 1.10
N ARG A 6 24.55 13.76 0.45
CA ARG A 6 23.61 12.80 1.03
C ARG A 6 24.23 12.00 2.19
N GLY A 7 25.47 11.56 2.03
CA GLY A 7 26.22 10.90 3.10
C GLY A 7 26.41 11.81 4.31
N ARG A 8 26.71 13.10 4.08
CA ARG A 8 26.83 14.09 5.17
C ARG A 8 25.51 14.32 5.91
N ALA A 9 24.38 14.36 5.20
CA ALA A 9 23.06 14.52 5.82
C ALA A 9 22.66 13.29 6.67
N MET A 10 22.90 12.08 6.17
CA MET A 10 22.67 10.84 6.92
C MET A 10 23.58 10.76 8.16
N TRP A 11 24.84 11.13 8.02
CA TRP A 11 25.77 11.12 9.15
C TRP A 11 25.36 12.12 10.25
N ARG A 12 24.93 13.34 9.88
CA ARG A 12 24.43 14.34 10.84
C ARG A 12 23.18 13.87 11.58
N THR A 13 22.27 13.17 10.91
CA THR A 13 21.04 12.64 11.54
C THR A 13 21.36 11.49 12.50
N CYS A 14 22.24 10.57 12.12
CA CYS A 14 22.73 9.53 13.02
C CYS A 14 23.45 10.11 14.24
N LEU A 15 24.31 11.11 14.05
CA LEU A 15 25.03 11.78 15.13
C LEU A 15 24.08 12.49 16.10
N ALA A 16 23.07 13.21 15.57
CA ALA A 16 22.06 13.86 16.41
C ALA A 16 21.23 12.84 17.21
N SER A 17 20.87 11.69 16.60
CA SER A 17 20.18 10.60 17.31
C SER A 17 21.04 9.98 18.40
N ALA A 18 22.32 9.73 18.12
CA ALA A 18 23.28 9.19 19.08
C ALA A 18 23.48 10.15 20.26
N PHE A 19 23.63 11.46 19.98
CA PHE A 19 23.77 12.49 21.00
C PHE A 19 22.55 12.54 21.94
N ARG A 20 21.33 12.48 21.40
CA ARG A 20 20.10 12.47 22.23
C ARG A 20 19.98 11.22 23.08
N THR A 21 20.36 10.06 22.53
CA THR A 21 20.37 8.81 23.29
C THR A 21 21.38 8.89 24.44
N ALA A 22 22.58 9.39 24.16
CA ALA A 22 23.60 9.63 25.18
C ALA A 22 23.12 10.61 26.26
N LEU A 23 22.51 11.73 25.86
CA LEU A 23 21.95 12.71 26.79
C LEU A 23 20.86 12.12 27.69
N ALA A 24 19.94 11.32 27.13
CA ALA A 24 18.91 10.63 27.92
C ALA A 24 19.54 9.66 28.94
N CYS A 25 20.55 8.90 28.52
CA CYS A 25 21.29 8.02 29.43
C CYS A 25 22.03 8.82 30.52
N THR A 26 22.65 9.96 30.18
CA THR A 26 23.29 10.84 31.17
C THR A 26 22.29 11.38 32.18
N ILE A 27 21.07 11.76 31.75
CA ILE A 27 20.01 12.22 32.66
C ILE A 27 19.63 11.12 33.66
N VAL A 28 19.45 9.88 33.18
CA VAL A 28 19.18 8.73 34.08
C VAL A 28 20.34 8.51 35.04
N GLY A 29 21.58 8.48 34.54
CA GLY A 29 22.78 8.30 35.35
C GLY A 29 22.88 9.36 36.46
N ALA A 30 22.71 10.64 36.10
CA ALA A 30 22.74 11.75 37.05
C ALA A 30 21.61 11.65 38.09
N ALA A 31 20.39 11.31 37.68
CA ALA A 31 19.26 11.12 38.59
C ALA A 31 19.47 9.94 39.55
N THR A 32 20.18 8.90 39.12
CA THR A 32 20.44 7.69 39.93
C THR A 32 21.67 7.82 40.83
N LEU A 33 22.60 8.71 40.52
CA LEU A 33 23.84 8.92 41.30
C LEU A 33 23.74 10.13 42.24
N TYR A 34 23.10 11.20 41.79
CA TYR A 34 23.05 12.50 42.48
C TYR A 34 21.62 12.98 42.74
N GLY A 35 20.62 12.14 42.48
CA GLY A 35 19.22 12.49 42.69
C GLY A 35 18.89 12.64 44.19
N PRO A 36 17.82 13.39 44.51
CA PRO A 36 17.32 13.48 45.87
C PRO A 36 16.85 12.11 46.39
N GLU A 37 16.86 11.92 47.71
CA GLU A 37 16.60 10.63 48.37
C GLU A 37 15.31 9.94 47.91
N TRP A 38 14.26 10.71 47.60
CA TRP A 38 13.02 10.15 47.09
C TRP A 38 13.19 9.47 45.73
N ILE A 39 13.99 10.03 44.79
CA ILE A 39 14.28 9.37 43.51
C ILE A 39 15.07 8.09 43.74
N LEU A 40 16.10 8.15 44.60
CA LEU A 40 16.94 6.99 44.93
C LEU A 40 16.14 5.86 45.60
N ARG A 41 15.12 6.20 46.39
CA ARG A 41 14.25 5.23 47.07
C ARG A 41 13.29 4.49 46.13
N TYR A 42 12.82 5.16 45.07
CA TYR A 42 11.84 4.60 44.13
C TYR A 42 12.47 4.02 42.86
N VAL A 43 13.62 4.50 42.41
CA VAL A 43 14.27 4.01 41.17
C VAL A 43 15.28 2.92 41.50
N ALA A 44 14.80 1.68 41.67
CA ALA A 44 15.66 0.55 42.01
C ALA A 44 16.29 -0.17 40.80
N PHE A 45 15.80 0.09 39.57
CA PHE A 45 16.23 -0.62 38.36
C PHE A 45 16.72 0.35 37.26
N PRO A 46 17.85 1.06 37.46
CA PRO A 46 18.39 2.01 36.48
C PRO A 46 18.71 1.36 35.12
N ALA A 47 19.11 0.09 35.12
CA ALA A 47 19.32 -0.69 33.90
C ALA A 47 18.06 -0.71 33.00
N PHE A 48 16.88 -0.82 33.61
CA PHE A 48 15.61 -0.85 32.88
C PHE A 48 15.22 0.52 32.32
N SER A 49 15.62 1.60 33.00
CA SER A 49 15.49 2.97 32.49
C SER A 49 16.28 3.13 31.19
N TYR A 50 17.49 2.57 31.09
CA TYR A 50 18.28 2.59 29.85
C TYR A 50 17.63 1.78 28.71
N VAL A 51 17.09 0.59 29.02
CA VAL A 51 16.34 -0.21 28.04
C VAL A 51 15.13 0.57 27.51
N THR A 52 14.39 1.23 28.41
CA THR A 52 13.25 2.08 28.05
C THR A 52 13.68 3.23 27.12
N ILE A 53 14.83 3.86 27.39
CA ILE A 53 15.40 4.90 26.52
C ILE A 53 15.66 4.36 25.11
N ILE A 54 16.38 3.24 25.00
CA ILE A 54 16.75 2.65 23.71
C ILE A 54 15.50 2.27 22.90
N LEU A 55 14.43 1.81 23.56
CA LEU A 55 13.19 1.44 22.88
C LEU A 55 12.37 2.65 22.39
N ILE A 56 12.55 3.84 22.97
CA ILE A 56 11.72 5.02 22.68
C ILE A 56 12.45 6.05 21.82
N ILE A 57 13.72 6.38 22.09
CA ILE A 57 14.39 7.56 21.53
C ILE A 57 15.21 7.28 20.25
N THR A 58 15.58 6.04 19.98
CA THR A 58 16.47 5.71 18.85
C THR A 58 15.81 6.06 17.51
N ASP A 59 16.38 7.05 16.80
CA ASP A 59 15.83 7.64 15.56
C ASP A 59 14.38 8.15 15.67
N ALA A 60 14.00 8.67 16.85
CA ALA A 60 12.66 9.17 17.10
C ALA A 60 12.50 10.68 16.84
N THR A 61 11.33 11.10 16.35
CA THR A 61 10.86 12.49 16.44
C THR A 61 10.24 12.78 17.80
N LEU A 62 9.92 14.06 18.06
CA LEU A 62 9.14 14.43 19.24
C LEU A 62 7.81 13.67 19.31
N GLY A 63 7.09 13.59 18.19
CA GLY A 63 5.84 12.81 18.10
C GLY A 63 6.02 11.32 18.37
N ASP A 64 7.09 10.71 17.86
CA ASP A 64 7.42 9.31 18.13
C ASP A 64 7.69 9.08 19.62
N THR A 65 8.42 10.00 20.26
CA THR A 65 8.69 9.88 21.70
C THR A 65 7.44 10.10 22.54
N LEU A 66 6.61 11.11 22.27
CA LEU A 66 5.35 11.29 22.98
C LEU A 66 4.44 10.07 22.86
N ARG A 67 4.35 9.49 21.66
CA ARG A 67 3.67 8.21 21.44
C ARG A 67 4.33 7.08 22.23
N GLY A 68 5.67 7.01 22.24
CA GLY A 68 6.45 6.07 23.04
C GLY A 68 6.19 6.21 24.55
N CYS A 69 6.07 7.42 25.07
CA CYS A 69 5.71 7.70 26.47
C CYS A 69 4.32 7.13 26.79
N TRP A 70 3.34 7.35 25.92
CA TRP A 70 2.00 6.78 26.06
C TRP A 70 2.02 5.25 26.04
N LEU A 71 2.80 4.66 25.13
CA LEU A 71 2.97 3.21 25.03
C LEU A 71 3.67 2.62 26.26
N ALA A 72 4.64 3.33 26.85
CA ALA A 72 5.30 2.92 28.08
C ALA A 72 4.35 3.01 29.30
N LEU A 73 3.51 4.04 29.37
CA LEU A 73 2.46 4.16 30.38
C LEU A 73 1.47 2.99 30.26
N TYR A 74 0.97 2.74 29.05
CA TYR A 74 0.08 1.62 28.77
C TYR A 74 0.71 0.27 29.14
N ALA A 75 1.98 0.04 28.76
CA ALA A 75 2.72 -1.16 29.12
C ALA A 75 2.84 -1.35 30.64
N THR A 76 3.09 -0.25 31.36
CA THR A 76 3.18 -0.24 32.82
C THR A 76 1.84 -0.55 33.47
N CYS A 77 0.74 0.03 32.97
CA CYS A 77 -0.60 -0.32 33.44
C CYS A 77 -0.94 -1.80 33.18
N GLN A 78 -0.53 -2.33 32.02
CA GLN A 78 -0.80 -3.71 31.63
C GLN A 78 0.04 -4.73 32.42
N SER A 79 1.25 -4.36 32.88
CA SER A 79 2.16 -5.28 33.58
C SER A 79 2.12 -5.11 35.11
N VAL A 80 2.22 -3.88 35.62
CA VAL A 80 2.39 -3.57 37.04
C VAL A 80 1.08 -3.73 37.80
N ALA A 81 -0.05 -3.24 37.27
CA ALA A 81 -1.32 -3.31 37.99
C ALA A 81 -1.79 -4.76 38.25
N PRO A 82 -1.76 -5.68 37.27
CA PRO A 82 -2.06 -7.08 37.52
C PRO A 82 -1.03 -7.73 38.44
N ALA A 83 0.26 -7.40 38.31
CA ALA A 83 1.29 -7.99 39.15
C ALA A 83 1.16 -7.61 40.64
N ILE A 84 0.74 -6.37 40.95
CA ILE A 84 0.42 -5.97 42.34
C ILE A 84 -0.70 -6.84 42.90
N ILE A 85 -1.75 -7.11 42.12
CA ILE A 85 -2.87 -7.98 42.56
C ILE A 85 -2.36 -9.40 42.80
N THR A 86 -1.60 -9.96 41.85
CA THR A 86 -1.04 -11.31 41.95
C THR A 86 -0.12 -11.46 43.17
N LEU A 87 0.79 -10.51 43.40
CA LEU A 87 1.71 -10.55 44.54
C LEU A 87 1.02 -10.34 45.88
N LYS A 88 -0.05 -9.54 45.94
CA LYS A 88 -0.90 -9.41 47.14
C LYS A 88 -1.65 -10.70 47.47
N LEU A 89 -2.15 -11.42 46.45
CA LEU A 89 -2.91 -12.65 46.64
C LEU A 89 -2.04 -13.85 47.04
N ILE A 90 -0.88 -14.01 46.39
CA ILE A 90 0.01 -15.15 46.63
C ILE A 90 0.89 -14.92 47.87
N GLY A 91 1.35 -13.67 48.06
CA GLY A 91 2.37 -13.33 49.03
C GLY A 91 3.77 -13.61 48.49
N PRO A 92 4.69 -12.64 48.49
CA PRO A 92 6.03 -12.80 47.88
C PRO A 92 6.88 -13.89 48.54
N ALA A 93 6.68 -14.15 49.84
CA ALA A 93 7.34 -15.24 50.56
C ALA A 93 6.88 -16.66 50.15
N ARG A 94 5.78 -16.78 49.40
CA ARG A 94 5.21 -18.07 48.95
C ARG A 94 5.46 -18.35 47.47
N LEU A 95 6.25 -17.51 46.80
CA LEU A 95 6.65 -17.72 45.41
C LEU A 95 7.68 -18.86 45.31
N THR A 96 7.24 -20.00 44.79
CA THR A 96 8.13 -21.09 44.34
C THR A 96 8.55 -20.87 42.89
N ALA A 97 9.62 -21.55 42.44
CA ALA A 97 10.05 -21.49 41.04
C ALA A 97 8.91 -21.82 40.05
N GLY A 98 8.08 -22.83 40.36
CA GLY A 98 6.94 -23.23 39.53
C GLY A 98 5.82 -22.18 39.50
N THR A 99 5.45 -21.62 40.66
CA THR A 99 4.42 -20.58 40.72
C THR A 99 4.86 -19.27 40.08
N THR A 100 6.15 -18.90 40.21
CA THR A 100 6.73 -17.73 39.56
C THR A 100 6.75 -17.88 38.04
N ALA A 101 7.16 -19.06 37.54
CA ALA A 101 7.14 -19.36 36.11
C ALA A 101 5.72 -19.29 35.54
N LEU A 102 4.74 -19.87 36.24
CA LEU A 102 3.34 -19.84 35.83
C LEU A 102 2.77 -18.41 35.84
N ALA A 103 3.01 -17.63 36.89
CA ALA A 103 2.54 -16.25 37.00
C ALA A 103 3.16 -15.35 35.91
N ALA A 104 4.46 -15.50 35.64
CA ALA A 104 5.14 -14.78 34.57
C ALA A 104 4.60 -15.18 33.19
N ALA A 105 4.36 -16.48 32.95
CA ALA A 105 3.81 -16.98 31.69
C ALA A 105 2.39 -16.47 31.43
N LEU A 106 1.52 -16.49 32.44
CA LEU A 106 0.15 -15.96 32.33
C LEU A 106 0.15 -14.44 32.08
N ALA A 107 1.00 -13.69 32.80
CA ALA A 107 1.14 -12.25 32.58
C ALA A 107 1.66 -11.94 31.17
N ALA A 108 2.66 -12.70 30.69
CA ALA A 108 3.19 -12.56 29.34
C ALA A 108 2.13 -12.91 28.29
N PHE A 109 1.32 -13.94 28.51
CA PHE A 109 0.22 -14.30 27.63
C PHE A 109 -0.80 -13.18 27.47
N VAL A 110 -1.22 -12.54 28.58
CA VAL A 110 -2.12 -11.37 28.56
C VAL A 110 -1.54 -10.19 27.78
N VAL A 111 -0.22 -10.00 27.82
CA VAL A 111 0.48 -8.95 27.04
C VAL A 111 0.55 -9.30 25.55
N VAL A 112 0.77 -10.57 25.21
CA VAL A 112 1.02 -11.01 23.84
C VAL A 112 -0.27 -11.27 23.04
N LEU A 113 -1.30 -11.84 23.69
CA LEU A 113 -2.57 -12.28 23.08
C LEU A 113 -3.26 -11.26 22.15
N PRO A 114 -3.26 -9.95 22.43
CA PRO A 114 -3.82 -8.97 21.51
C PRO A 114 -2.90 -8.78 20.30
N ASN A 115 -3.08 -9.61 19.27
CA ASN A 115 -2.22 -9.65 18.08
C ASN A 115 -2.37 -8.42 17.16
N GLY A 116 -3.45 -7.63 17.29
CA GLY A 116 -3.72 -6.46 16.44
C GLY A 116 -3.83 -5.10 17.14
N SER A 117 -3.95 -5.05 18.47
CA SER A 117 -4.27 -3.80 19.20
C SER A 117 -3.10 -3.17 19.95
N THR A 118 -2.06 -3.93 20.30
CA THR A 118 -0.95 -3.44 21.14
C THR A 118 0.35 -3.31 20.33
N HIS A 119 0.99 -2.14 20.44
CA HIS A 119 2.22 -1.82 19.69
C HIS A 119 3.41 -2.64 20.20
N LEU A 120 4.33 -3.02 19.31
CA LEU A 120 5.51 -3.85 19.64
C LEU A 120 6.40 -3.24 20.74
N VAL A 121 6.55 -1.92 20.76
CA VAL A 121 7.32 -1.21 21.81
C VAL A 121 6.66 -1.41 23.19
N ALA A 122 5.33 -1.30 23.28
CA ALA A 122 4.62 -1.53 24.53
C ALA A 122 4.77 -2.98 25.01
N LYS A 123 4.68 -3.97 24.09
CA LYS A 123 4.90 -5.38 24.42
C LYS A 123 6.31 -5.62 24.98
N ARG A 124 7.35 -5.05 24.34
CA ARG A 124 8.75 -5.20 24.79
C ARG A 124 8.98 -4.61 26.19
N ILE A 125 8.42 -3.42 26.46
CA ILE A 125 8.49 -2.80 27.78
C ILE A 125 7.75 -3.65 28.82
N ALA A 126 6.49 -4.03 28.53
CA ALA A 126 5.68 -4.81 29.45
C ALA A 126 6.29 -6.18 29.80
N LEU A 127 6.85 -6.89 28.81
CA LEU A 127 7.54 -8.16 29.05
C LEU A 127 8.79 -8.00 29.93
N GLY A 128 9.58 -6.95 29.69
CA GLY A 128 10.73 -6.63 30.54
C GLY A 128 10.31 -6.31 31.99
N GLN A 129 9.21 -5.57 32.16
CA GLN A 129 8.63 -5.29 33.49
C GLN A 129 8.16 -6.58 34.18
N ILE A 130 7.47 -7.47 33.48
CA ILE A 130 7.01 -8.77 34.02
C ILE A 130 8.19 -9.59 34.54
N VAL A 131 9.27 -9.68 33.75
CA VAL A 131 10.48 -10.40 34.16
C VAL A 131 11.07 -9.79 35.43
N LEU A 132 11.23 -8.46 35.49
CA LEU A 132 11.76 -7.80 36.69
C LEU A 132 10.86 -8.01 37.91
N ILE A 133 9.54 -7.92 37.75
CA ILE A 133 8.61 -8.04 38.88
C ILE A 133 8.63 -9.45 39.46
N TYR A 134 8.48 -10.48 38.64
CA TYR A 134 8.36 -11.86 39.12
C TYR A 134 9.71 -12.51 39.43
N VAL A 135 10.75 -12.31 38.60
CA VAL A 135 12.05 -12.96 38.81
C VAL A 135 12.81 -12.33 39.98
N ILE A 136 12.88 -11.00 40.05
CA ILE A 136 13.53 -10.34 41.19
C ILE A 136 12.70 -10.52 42.46
N GLY A 137 11.37 -10.51 42.35
CA GLY A 137 10.48 -10.78 43.49
C GLY A 137 10.67 -12.19 44.07
N TYR A 138 10.94 -13.18 43.21
CA TYR A 138 11.31 -14.53 43.64
C TYR A 138 12.69 -14.58 44.32
N ILE A 139 13.70 -13.92 43.73
CA ILE A 139 15.07 -13.90 44.27
C ILE A 139 15.12 -13.27 45.67
N ASN A 140 14.42 -12.16 45.87
CA ASN A 140 14.42 -11.43 47.13
C ASN A 140 13.39 -11.97 48.15
N GLY A 141 12.49 -12.86 47.72
CA GLY A 141 11.57 -13.60 48.60
C GLY A 141 10.79 -12.69 49.57
N ALA A 142 10.89 -12.98 50.87
CA ALA A 142 10.15 -12.30 51.94
C ALA A 142 10.52 -10.82 52.14
N GLU A 143 11.68 -10.36 51.64
CA GLU A 143 12.07 -8.94 51.69
C GLU A 143 11.38 -8.10 50.61
N THR A 144 10.69 -8.75 49.68
CA THR A 144 9.96 -8.07 48.61
C THR A 144 8.61 -7.58 49.11
N ASP A 145 8.41 -6.27 49.12
CA ASP A 145 7.08 -5.71 49.36
C ASP A 145 6.18 -5.89 48.11
N PRO A 146 4.95 -6.44 48.26
CA PRO A 146 4.08 -6.79 47.13
C PRO A 146 3.58 -5.59 46.32
N VAL A 147 3.70 -4.37 46.85
CA VAL A 147 3.27 -3.12 46.19
C VAL A 147 4.47 -2.28 45.78
N MET A 148 5.42 -2.07 46.68
CA MET A 148 6.57 -1.20 46.45
C MET A 148 7.53 -1.77 45.41
N HIS A 149 7.66 -3.09 45.29
CA HIS A 149 8.53 -3.70 44.28
C HIS A 149 8.03 -3.46 42.84
N PRO A 150 6.77 -3.76 42.47
CA PRO A 150 6.23 -3.35 41.18
C PRO A 150 6.22 -1.83 40.95
N LEU A 151 5.99 -1.02 41.99
CA LEU A 151 6.08 0.44 41.89
C LEU A 151 7.50 0.92 41.58
N ARG A 152 8.55 0.27 42.11
CA ARG A 152 9.94 0.59 41.75
C ARG A 152 10.23 0.34 40.28
N VAL A 153 9.68 -0.74 39.71
CA VAL A 153 9.78 -1.03 38.26
C VAL A 153 9.05 0.03 37.44
N ALA A 154 7.85 0.46 37.89
CA ALA A 154 7.12 1.56 37.27
C ALA A 154 7.91 2.89 37.33
N ALA A 155 8.50 3.22 38.47
CA ALA A 155 9.30 4.42 38.67
C ALA A 155 10.57 4.44 37.80
N SER A 156 11.27 3.32 37.65
CA SER A 156 12.39 3.19 36.71
C SER A 156 11.96 3.38 35.26
N THR A 157 10.79 2.83 34.88
CA THR A 157 10.22 3.06 33.54
C THR A 157 9.88 4.54 33.33
N ALA A 158 9.26 5.18 34.32
CA ALA A 158 8.92 6.60 34.27
C ALA A 158 10.17 7.49 34.16
N LEU A 159 11.25 7.18 34.87
CA LEU A 159 12.51 7.91 34.76
C LEU A 159 13.08 7.86 33.34
N GLY A 160 13.08 6.67 32.71
CA GLY A 160 13.50 6.52 31.32
C GLY A 160 12.64 7.34 30.35
N VAL A 161 11.32 7.32 30.53
CA VAL A 161 10.37 8.11 29.74
C VAL A 161 10.62 9.62 29.87
N ILE A 162 10.80 10.12 31.09
CA ILE A 162 11.09 11.54 31.36
C ILE A 162 12.42 11.95 30.71
N ALA A 163 13.45 11.12 30.85
CA ALA A 163 14.75 11.35 30.23
C ALA A 163 14.66 11.43 28.70
N CYS A 164 13.83 10.60 28.05
CA CYS A 164 13.59 10.68 26.61
C CYS A 164 12.98 12.02 26.17
N VAL A 165 11.97 12.51 26.90
CA VAL A 165 11.32 13.79 26.60
C VAL A 165 12.31 14.93 26.75
N LEU A 166 13.04 14.98 27.87
CA LEU A 166 14.04 16.03 28.13
C LEU A 166 15.16 16.03 27.08
N ALA A 167 15.67 14.84 26.71
CA ALA A 167 16.74 14.73 25.74
C ALA A 167 16.33 15.18 24.32
N LEU A 168 15.04 15.06 23.96
CA LEU A 168 14.55 15.52 22.67
C LEU A 168 14.32 17.03 22.59
N LEU A 169 14.21 17.72 23.72
CA LEU A 169 14.05 19.17 23.77
C LEU A 169 15.37 19.91 23.48
N VAL A 170 16.53 19.23 23.55
CA VAL A 170 17.86 19.84 23.43
C VAL A 170 18.61 19.27 22.21
N PRO A 171 19.27 20.09 21.36
CA PRO A 171 19.23 21.57 21.29
C PRO A 171 17.99 22.12 20.54
N LEU A 172 17.31 21.30 19.71
CA LEU A 172 16.03 21.61 19.06
C LEU A 172 15.28 20.29 18.77
N PRO A 173 13.94 20.24 18.93
CA PRO A 173 13.16 19.03 18.67
C PRO A 173 13.14 18.71 17.18
N ARG A 174 13.45 17.46 16.83
CA ARG A 174 13.18 16.95 15.47
C ARG A 174 11.69 16.66 15.36
N LEU A 175 11.01 17.39 14.50
CA LEU A 175 9.56 17.32 14.32
C LEU A 175 9.20 16.47 13.09
N ALA A 176 8.31 15.50 13.26
CA ALA A 176 7.69 14.72 12.20
C ALA A 176 6.98 15.63 11.19
N THR A 177 6.33 16.70 11.66
CA THR A 177 5.70 17.70 10.78
C THR A 177 6.69 18.37 9.82
N SER A 178 7.92 18.65 10.29
CA SER A 178 8.98 19.23 9.46
C SER A 178 9.49 18.23 8.42
N GLU A 179 9.72 16.98 8.81
CA GLU A 179 10.16 15.89 7.93
C GLU A 179 9.13 15.61 6.82
N VAL A 180 7.84 15.58 7.16
CA VAL A 180 6.75 15.43 6.19
C VAL A 180 6.66 16.63 5.27
N LYS A 181 6.77 17.86 5.79
CA LYS A 181 6.77 19.10 4.97
C LYS A 181 7.93 19.10 3.96
N GLN A 182 9.13 18.73 4.40
CA GLN A 182 10.31 18.63 3.53
C GLN A 182 10.13 17.53 2.47
N SER A 183 9.59 16.37 2.86
CA SER A 183 9.33 15.26 1.95
C SER A 183 8.28 15.63 0.90
N CYS A 184 7.18 16.27 1.28
CA CYS A 184 6.17 16.78 0.34
C CYS A 184 6.76 17.79 -0.64
N LYS A 185 7.63 18.71 -0.18
CA LYS A 185 8.35 19.65 -1.06
C LYS A 185 9.23 18.91 -2.07
N GLY A 186 9.96 17.89 -1.61
CA GLY A 186 10.77 17.03 -2.46
C GLY A 186 9.96 16.29 -3.52
N ILE A 187 8.79 15.75 -3.15
CA ILE A 187 7.86 15.12 -4.10
C ILE A 187 7.35 16.14 -5.11
N GLY A 188 6.93 17.33 -4.69
CA GLY A 188 6.48 18.38 -5.61
C GLY A 188 7.53 18.79 -6.64
N GLN A 189 8.80 18.90 -6.23
CA GLN A 189 9.92 19.13 -7.14
C GLN A 189 10.14 17.94 -8.08
N ASN A 190 10.09 16.71 -7.55
CA ASN A 190 10.24 15.49 -8.32
C ASN A 190 9.17 15.35 -9.41
N VAL A 191 7.89 15.52 -9.05
CA VAL A 191 6.75 15.53 -9.98
C VAL A 191 6.97 16.58 -11.06
N THR A 192 7.33 17.82 -10.68
CA THR A 192 7.63 18.90 -11.63
C THR A 192 8.71 18.51 -12.64
N THR A 193 9.82 17.92 -12.17
CA THR A 193 10.92 17.49 -13.04
C THR A 193 10.51 16.32 -13.93
N ARG A 194 9.74 15.35 -13.42
CA ARG A 194 9.25 14.21 -14.20
C ARG A 194 8.27 14.64 -15.29
N VAL A 195 7.35 15.56 -15.01
CA VAL A 195 6.47 16.15 -16.04
C VAL A 195 7.32 16.78 -17.14
N LYS A 196 8.36 17.57 -16.81
CA LYS A 196 9.26 18.15 -17.82
C LYS A 196 9.97 17.09 -18.66
N LEU A 197 10.47 16.03 -18.03
CA LEU A 197 11.18 14.95 -18.73
C LEU A 197 10.24 14.12 -19.61
N TYR A 198 9.02 13.83 -19.14
CA TYR A 198 8.02 13.11 -19.93
C TYR A 198 7.51 13.94 -21.10
N MET A 199 7.29 15.25 -20.92
CA MET A 199 6.97 16.16 -22.02
C MET A 199 8.11 16.23 -23.05
N LYS A 200 9.36 16.32 -22.58
CA LYS A 200 10.54 16.27 -23.46
C LYS A 200 10.61 14.96 -24.25
N ALA A 201 10.34 13.83 -23.61
CA ALA A 201 10.33 12.53 -24.25
C ALA A 201 9.19 12.38 -25.27
N PHE A 202 8.02 12.91 -24.95
CA PHE A 202 6.83 12.86 -25.79
C PHE A 202 6.99 13.68 -27.08
N CYS A 203 7.64 14.85 -26.99
CA CYS A 203 7.87 15.74 -28.12
C CYS A 203 9.25 15.53 -28.80
N ALA A 204 10.00 14.48 -28.44
CA ALA A 204 11.31 14.20 -29.03
C ALA A 204 11.16 13.59 -30.42
N GLU A 205 11.94 14.10 -31.38
CA GLU A 205 12.01 13.56 -32.74
C GLU A 205 12.90 12.31 -32.82
N ASP A 206 13.85 12.16 -31.88
CA ASP A 206 14.79 11.05 -31.82
C ASP A 206 14.51 10.09 -30.64
N ALA A 207 14.52 8.79 -30.94
CA ALA A 207 14.26 7.74 -29.95
C ALA A 207 15.29 7.71 -28.81
N MET A 208 16.52 8.15 -29.07
CA MET A 208 17.61 8.19 -28.09
C MET A 208 17.34 9.24 -26.99
N THR A 209 16.97 10.47 -27.35
CA THR A 209 16.61 11.53 -26.40
C THR A 209 15.34 11.20 -25.63
N ALA A 210 14.36 10.58 -26.27
CA ALA A 210 13.15 10.07 -25.60
C ALA A 210 13.51 9.04 -24.52
N MET A 211 14.28 8.01 -24.87
CA MET A 211 14.70 6.96 -23.93
C MET A 211 15.57 7.51 -22.79
N ALA A 212 16.50 8.44 -23.08
CA ALA A 212 17.33 9.07 -22.05
C ALA A 212 16.47 9.85 -21.03
N SER A 213 15.47 10.60 -21.51
CA SER A 213 14.57 11.38 -20.68
C SER A 213 13.65 10.50 -19.82
N VAL A 214 13.13 9.40 -20.38
CA VAL A 214 12.35 8.39 -19.64
C VAL A 214 13.21 7.71 -18.57
N SER A 215 14.44 7.33 -18.88
CA SER A 215 15.37 6.72 -17.92
C SER A 215 15.63 7.64 -16.71
N GLN A 216 15.90 8.92 -16.96
CA GLN A 216 16.06 9.92 -15.90
C GLN A 216 14.78 10.07 -15.05
N ALA A 217 13.60 10.06 -15.68
CA ALA A 217 12.32 10.16 -14.98
C ALA A 217 12.03 8.92 -14.10
N ARG A 218 12.46 7.73 -14.51
CA ARG A 218 12.31 6.49 -13.73
C ARG A 218 13.17 6.49 -12.47
N GLU A 219 14.39 7.02 -12.53
CA GLU A 219 15.22 7.16 -11.33
C GLU A 219 14.60 8.14 -10.33
N LEU A 220 13.99 9.22 -10.82
CA LEU A 220 13.20 10.14 -9.98
C LEU A 220 11.98 9.44 -9.36
N SER A 221 11.29 8.54 -10.06
CA SER A 221 10.17 7.76 -9.49
C SER A 221 10.62 6.92 -8.27
N ARG A 222 11.79 6.28 -8.34
CA ARG A 222 12.35 5.55 -7.19
C ARG A 222 12.59 6.46 -5.98
N ILE A 223 13.08 7.68 -6.21
CA ILE A 223 13.25 8.67 -5.14
C ILE A 223 11.89 9.07 -4.54
N SER A 224 10.88 9.31 -5.38
CA SER A 224 9.51 9.62 -4.96
C SER A 224 8.92 8.53 -4.05
N SER A 225 9.10 7.25 -4.41
CA SER A 225 8.64 6.12 -3.59
C SER A 225 9.22 6.11 -2.17
N LYS A 226 10.51 6.46 -2.03
CA LYS A 226 11.17 6.58 -0.72
C LYS A 226 10.60 7.74 0.09
N LEU A 227 10.34 8.88 -0.56
CA LEU A 227 9.72 10.04 0.11
C LEU A 227 8.29 9.75 0.58
N TYR A 228 7.49 9.01 -0.18
CA TYR A 228 6.16 8.56 0.26
C TYR A 228 6.23 7.63 1.46
N GLN A 229 7.17 6.69 1.48
CA GLN A 229 7.40 5.83 2.65
C GLN A 229 7.77 6.65 3.89
N THR A 230 8.60 7.68 3.74
CA THR A 230 8.93 8.62 4.82
C THR A 230 7.69 9.36 5.34
N ILE A 231 6.83 9.87 4.44
CA ILE A 231 5.58 10.53 4.82
C ILE A 231 4.68 9.57 5.60
N LYS A 232 4.47 8.36 5.07
CA LYS A 232 3.63 7.33 5.72
C LYS A 232 4.18 6.91 7.09
N ARG A 233 5.51 6.84 7.25
CA ARG A 233 6.18 6.54 8.53
C ARG A 233 5.85 7.59 9.59
N TYR A 234 5.93 8.88 9.24
CA TYR A 234 5.80 9.98 10.20
C TYR A 234 4.37 10.50 10.40
N GLN A 235 3.42 10.11 9.53
CA GLN A 235 2.02 10.55 9.60
C GLN A 235 1.33 10.23 10.95
N PRO A 236 1.50 9.04 11.58
CA PRO A 236 0.94 8.79 12.91
C PRO A 236 1.55 9.69 13.98
N SER A 237 2.85 9.97 13.88
CA SER A 237 3.64 10.72 14.85
C SER A 237 3.34 12.22 14.80
N MET A 238 3.00 12.74 13.63
CA MET A 238 2.51 14.13 13.48
C MET A 238 1.27 14.42 14.34
N LYS A 239 0.38 13.43 14.54
CA LYS A 239 -0.82 13.61 15.38
C LYS A 239 -0.46 13.90 16.84
N TRP A 240 0.65 13.34 17.32
CA TRP A 240 1.15 13.54 18.68
C TRP A 240 1.89 14.87 18.85
N GLU A 241 2.34 15.50 17.77
CA GLU A 241 2.96 16.83 17.77
C GLU A 241 1.93 17.98 17.75
N ARG A 242 0.65 17.67 17.48
CA ARG A 242 -0.46 18.62 17.59
C ARG A 242 -0.77 18.88 19.06
N LEU A 243 0.05 19.70 19.71
CA LEU A 243 -0.23 20.15 21.07
C LEU A 243 -1.55 20.96 21.10
N PRO A 244 -2.42 20.75 22.11
CA PRO A 244 -3.76 21.34 22.17
C PRO A 244 -3.76 22.86 22.46
N PHE A 245 -2.60 23.46 22.76
CA PHE A 245 -2.49 24.86 23.13
C PHE A 245 -2.39 25.78 21.90
N LYS A 246 -3.33 26.74 21.79
CA LYS A 246 -3.43 27.75 20.70
C LYS A 246 -2.12 28.53 20.42
N ILE A 247 -1.19 28.57 21.37
CA ILE A 247 0.06 29.34 21.32
C ILE A 247 1.12 28.68 20.42
N TRP A 248 1.02 27.37 20.20
CA TRP A 248 1.94 26.59 19.35
C TRP A 248 1.18 25.99 18.16
N ARG A 249 0.51 26.85 17.39
CA ARG A 249 -0.18 26.45 16.16
C ARG A 249 0.84 26.25 15.03
N TRP A 250 1.64 25.18 15.10
CA TRP A 250 2.46 24.74 13.98
C TRP A 250 1.51 24.44 12.83
N GLN A 251 1.64 25.21 11.75
CA GLN A 251 0.73 25.25 10.60
C GLN A 251 0.12 23.88 10.27
N ASN A 252 -1.21 23.83 10.13
CA ASN A 252 -1.96 22.64 9.71
C ASN A 252 -1.35 22.06 8.42
N VAL A 253 -0.49 21.05 8.56
CA VAL A 253 -0.16 20.17 7.44
C VAL A 253 -1.44 19.39 7.16
N ASN A 254 -2.14 19.81 6.11
CA ASN A 254 -3.41 19.22 5.71
C ASN A 254 -3.19 17.71 5.47
N ASP A 255 -3.88 16.86 6.22
CA ASP A 255 -3.70 15.39 6.18
C ASP A 255 -3.92 14.84 4.76
N ASN A 256 -4.71 15.54 3.93
CA ASN A 256 -4.96 15.23 2.52
C ASN A 256 -3.80 15.50 1.54
N LYS A 257 -2.71 16.16 1.96
CA LYS A 257 -1.61 16.47 1.02
C LYS A 257 -0.90 15.22 0.51
N GLY A 258 -0.73 14.21 1.36
CA GLY A 258 -0.10 12.94 0.98
C GLY A 258 -0.91 12.19 -0.08
N GLU A 259 -2.23 12.12 0.10
CA GLU A 259 -3.14 11.48 -0.83
C GLU A 259 -3.18 12.20 -2.18
N LYS A 260 -3.27 13.54 -2.17
CA LYS A 260 -3.25 14.36 -3.38
C LYS A 260 -1.97 14.16 -4.21
N LEU A 261 -0.82 14.07 -3.53
CA LEU A 261 0.46 13.77 -4.19
C LEU A 261 0.46 12.33 -4.76
N GLN A 262 -0.04 11.36 -4.00
CA GLN A 262 -0.14 9.98 -4.47
C GLN A 262 -1.04 9.83 -5.70
N SER A 263 -2.14 10.58 -5.78
CA SER A 263 -2.98 10.65 -6.98
C SER A 263 -2.22 11.15 -8.21
N MET A 264 -1.28 12.11 -8.04
CA MET A 264 -0.43 12.57 -9.14
C MET A 264 0.52 11.47 -9.66
N GLU A 265 0.96 10.54 -8.80
CA GLU A 265 1.81 9.41 -9.21
C GLU A 265 1.08 8.48 -10.20
N ILE A 266 -0.24 8.34 -10.07
CA ILE A 266 -1.06 7.52 -10.98
C ILE A 266 -0.97 8.09 -12.41
N ALA A 267 -1.19 9.39 -12.54
CA ALA A 267 -1.12 10.06 -13.84
C ALA A 267 0.30 10.01 -14.44
N LEU A 268 1.34 10.21 -13.62
CA LEU A 268 2.74 10.08 -14.07
C LEU A 268 3.10 8.66 -14.54
N ARG A 269 2.54 7.63 -13.91
CA ARG A 269 2.71 6.24 -14.37
C ARG A 269 2.01 6.00 -15.70
N GLY A 270 0.82 6.57 -15.90
CA GLY A 270 0.15 6.53 -17.20
C GLY A 270 1.00 7.14 -18.32
N MET A 271 1.62 8.29 -18.05
CA MET A 271 2.57 8.93 -18.99
C MET A 271 3.79 8.04 -19.28
N ASP A 272 4.38 7.39 -18.25
CA ASP A 272 5.50 6.45 -18.43
C ASP A 272 5.10 5.24 -19.29
N MET A 273 3.88 4.73 -19.13
CA MET A 273 3.37 3.58 -19.90
C MET A 273 3.25 3.92 -21.39
N VAL A 274 2.78 5.12 -21.72
CA VAL A 274 2.74 5.61 -23.11
C VAL A 274 4.15 5.66 -23.70
N LEU A 275 5.06 6.31 -23.00
CA LEU A 275 6.43 6.52 -23.47
C LEU A 275 7.26 5.23 -23.51
N ALA A 276 6.88 4.22 -22.72
CA ALA A 276 7.46 2.89 -22.75
C ALA A 276 6.90 2.02 -23.89
N SER A 277 5.72 2.37 -24.41
CA SER A 277 5.18 1.71 -25.59
C SER A 277 6.03 2.08 -26.79
N LYS A 278 6.56 1.09 -27.52
CA LYS A 278 7.39 1.31 -28.73
C LYS A 278 6.60 1.86 -29.92
N SER A 279 5.36 2.31 -29.69
CA SER A 279 4.47 2.80 -30.73
C SER A 279 4.88 4.24 -31.07
N PRO A 280 5.33 4.53 -32.30
CA PRO A 280 5.68 5.89 -32.66
C PRO A 280 4.44 6.77 -32.59
N ILE A 281 4.54 7.92 -31.93
CA ILE A 281 3.47 8.92 -31.92
C ILE A 281 3.39 9.49 -33.34
N PRO A 282 2.22 9.45 -34.00
CA PRO A 282 2.09 9.96 -35.36
C PRO A 282 2.50 11.43 -35.45
N ALA A 283 3.49 11.75 -36.27
CA ALA A 283 4.01 13.13 -36.42
C ALA A 283 2.92 14.14 -36.81
N ARG A 284 1.87 13.69 -37.50
CA ARG A 284 0.66 14.48 -37.84
C ARG A 284 -0.04 15.08 -36.61
N LEU A 285 -0.04 14.38 -35.47
CA LEU A 285 -0.72 14.80 -34.24
C LEU A 285 0.13 15.76 -33.39
N LEU A 286 1.44 15.81 -33.65
CA LEU A 286 2.40 16.70 -32.98
C LEU A 286 2.76 17.92 -33.84
N ALA A 287 2.14 18.09 -35.01
CA ALA A 287 2.37 19.20 -35.93
C ALA A 287 1.51 20.43 -35.57
N GLY A 288 1.99 21.63 -35.94
CA GLY A 288 1.25 22.89 -35.78
C GLY A 288 1.26 23.47 -34.36
N GLU A 289 0.18 24.16 -33.97
CA GLU A 289 0.03 24.91 -32.70
C GLU A 289 -0.06 24.00 -31.46
N VAL A 290 -0.27 22.69 -31.65
CA VAL A 290 -0.43 21.69 -30.57
C VAL A 290 0.79 21.59 -29.66
N LYS A 291 2.01 21.77 -30.20
CA LYS A 291 3.26 21.71 -29.42
C LYS A 291 3.40 22.90 -28.46
N ASP A 292 2.92 24.07 -28.87
CA ASP A 292 2.91 25.28 -28.05
C ASP A 292 1.81 25.22 -26.99
N ASP A 293 0.64 24.68 -27.33
CA ASP A 293 -0.43 24.39 -26.37
C ASP A 293 0.00 23.39 -25.29
N LEU A 294 0.66 22.29 -25.69
CA LEU A 294 1.22 21.29 -24.77
C LEU A 294 2.21 21.92 -23.78
N LYS A 295 3.00 22.90 -24.22
CA LYS A 295 3.93 23.65 -23.39
C LYS A 295 3.19 24.58 -22.42
N ASN A 296 2.12 25.24 -22.86
CA ASN A 296 1.26 26.06 -22.01
C ASN A 296 0.59 25.22 -20.90
N VAL A 297 0.01 24.07 -21.26
CA VAL A 297 -0.58 23.12 -20.30
C VAL A 297 0.48 22.63 -19.30
N GLN A 298 1.67 22.28 -19.78
CA GLN A 298 2.79 21.88 -18.93
C GLN A 298 3.14 22.96 -17.91
N GLU A 299 3.24 24.23 -18.33
CA GLU A 299 3.55 25.34 -17.43
C GLU A 299 2.46 25.56 -16.38
N ARG A 300 1.18 25.46 -16.75
CA ARG A 300 0.05 25.53 -15.80
C ARG A 300 0.07 24.41 -14.78
N VAL A 301 0.32 23.18 -15.22
CA VAL A 301 0.45 22.01 -14.33
C VAL A 301 1.60 22.24 -13.34
N ILE A 302 2.76 22.70 -13.82
CA ILE A 302 3.92 22.99 -12.98
C ILE A 302 3.63 24.11 -11.97
N LEU A 303 3.01 25.21 -12.40
CA LEU A 303 2.64 26.33 -11.52
C LEU A 303 1.65 25.87 -10.44
N SER A 304 0.67 25.05 -10.82
CA SER A 304 -0.31 24.48 -9.90
C SER A 304 0.33 23.55 -8.87
N ILE A 305 1.23 22.66 -9.29
CA ILE A 305 2.00 21.78 -8.39
C ILE A 305 2.87 22.59 -7.43
N LYS A 306 3.52 23.67 -7.90
CA LYS A 306 4.31 24.57 -7.06
C LYS A 306 3.43 25.27 -6.02
N ARG A 307 2.22 25.72 -6.41
CA ARG A 307 1.23 26.34 -5.52
C ARG A 307 0.75 25.37 -4.43
N VAL A 308 0.44 24.12 -4.77
CA VAL A 308 0.04 23.07 -3.81
C VAL A 308 1.15 22.76 -2.79
N ASN A 309 2.42 22.85 -3.22
CA ASN A 309 3.58 22.47 -2.41
C ASN A 309 4.30 23.65 -1.73
N ASN A 310 3.75 24.87 -1.78
CA ASN A 310 4.34 26.10 -1.23
C ASN A 310 5.83 26.27 -1.63
N ILE A 311 6.16 25.97 -2.88
CA ILE A 311 7.52 26.11 -3.42
C ILE A 311 7.73 27.60 -3.79
N PRO A 312 8.79 28.28 -3.32
CA PRO A 312 9.06 29.68 -3.65
C PRO A 312 9.12 29.90 -5.16
N GLN A 313 8.48 30.96 -5.65
CA GLN A 313 8.56 31.38 -7.05
C GLN A 313 9.41 32.65 -7.18
N PRO A 314 10.12 32.86 -8.31
CA PRO A 314 10.66 34.16 -8.65
C PRO A 314 9.49 35.14 -8.81
N SER A 315 9.55 36.26 -8.10
CA SER A 315 8.64 37.38 -8.30
C SER A 315 8.88 37.95 -9.71
N VAL A 316 8.01 37.61 -10.66
CA VAL A 316 7.61 38.34 -11.88
C VAL A 316 7.10 37.29 -12.87
N THR A 317 5.77 37.18 -12.99
CA THR A 317 5.11 36.81 -14.24
C THR A 317 3.67 37.34 -14.15
N PRO A 318 3.19 38.12 -15.13
CA PRO A 318 1.87 38.74 -15.06
C PRO A 318 0.80 37.65 -15.05
N GLU A 319 -0.28 37.88 -14.31
CA GLU A 319 -1.55 37.17 -14.49
C GLU A 319 -2.09 37.52 -15.88
N THR A 320 -1.59 36.88 -16.93
CA THR A 320 -2.22 36.93 -18.25
C THR A 320 -3.47 36.03 -18.23
N ASP A 321 -4.59 36.56 -18.71
CA ASP A 321 -5.91 35.92 -18.81
C ASP A 321 -5.86 34.42 -19.17
N LEU A 322 -5.97 33.56 -18.15
CA LEU A 322 -5.95 32.09 -18.25
C LEU A 322 -7.36 31.50 -18.46
N GLN A 323 -8.21 32.17 -19.25
CA GLN A 323 -9.62 31.81 -19.45
C GLN A 323 -9.99 31.34 -20.87
N LYS A 324 -9.06 31.26 -21.82
CA LYS A 324 -9.38 30.67 -23.14
C LYS A 324 -9.36 29.13 -23.08
N PRO A 325 -10.36 28.44 -23.65
CA PRO A 325 -10.30 26.99 -23.84
C PRO A 325 -9.27 26.67 -24.92
N ASP A 326 -8.18 25.98 -24.56
CA ASP A 326 -7.13 25.58 -25.51
C ASP A 326 -7.71 24.63 -26.59
N GLU A 327 -7.34 24.83 -27.87
CA GLU A 327 -7.72 23.95 -28.98
C GLU A 327 -7.22 22.51 -28.74
N CYS A 328 -6.04 22.35 -28.11
CA CYS A 328 -5.51 21.05 -27.67
C CYS A 328 -6.43 20.29 -26.68
N LEU A 329 -7.26 21.00 -25.90
CA LEU A 329 -8.25 20.39 -25.00
C LEU A 329 -9.57 20.07 -25.72
N GLN A 330 -9.86 20.72 -26.84
CA GLN A 330 -10.99 20.37 -27.72
C GLN A 330 -10.69 19.08 -28.50
N THR A 331 -9.42 18.82 -28.84
CA THR A 331 -8.98 17.56 -29.48
C THR A 331 -9.29 16.32 -28.62
N LEU A 332 -9.38 16.44 -27.30
CA LEU A 332 -9.80 15.34 -26.39
C LEU A 332 -11.29 15.00 -26.48
N GLN A 333 -12.13 15.83 -27.11
CA GLN A 333 -13.54 15.53 -27.35
C GLN A 333 -13.74 14.69 -28.62
N GLU A 334 -12.71 14.57 -29.46
CA GLU A 334 -12.74 13.75 -30.67
C GLU A 334 -12.41 12.29 -30.31
N VAL A 335 -13.19 11.36 -30.85
CA VAL A 335 -12.98 9.92 -30.68
C VAL A 335 -11.73 9.53 -31.48
N PRO A 336 -10.78 8.75 -30.93
CA PRO A 336 -9.61 8.30 -31.68
C PRO A 336 -10.04 7.55 -32.94
N GLU A 337 -9.69 8.07 -34.11
CA GLU A 337 -10.07 7.45 -35.39
C GLU A 337 -9.33 6.14 -35.65
N THR A 338 -8.12 5.97 -35.07
CA THR A 338 -7.32 4.74 -35.20
C THR A 338 -6.69 4.27 -33.89
N PRO A 339 -6.49 2.95 -33.70
CA PRO A 339 -5.79 2.41 -32.53
C PRO A 339 -4.36 2.94 -32.32
N GLN A 340 -3.73 3.47 -33.39
CA GLN A 340 -2.38 4.03 -33.37
C GLN A 340 -2.32 5.41 -32.71
N ASP A 341 -3.46 6.12 -32.65
CA ASP A 341 -3.56 7.44 -32.02
C ASP A 341 -3.83 7.32 -30.50
N LEU A 342 -4.24 6.14 -30.00
CA LEU A 342 -4.60 5.90 -28.60
C LEU A 342 -3.50 6.29 -27.58
N PRO A 343 -2.19 6.01 -27.82
CA PRO A 343 -1.14 6.43 -26.90
C PRO A 343 -1.05 7.95 -26.74
N PHE A 344 -1.31 8.71 -27.81
CA PHE A 344 -1.32 10.18 -27.80
C PHE A 344 -2.46 10.71 -26.92
N TYR A 345 -3.70 10.27 -27.17
CA TYR A 345 -4.87 10.68 -26.38
C TYR A 345 -4.76 10.26 -24.91
N PHE A 346 -4.22 9.06 -24.63
CA PHE A 346 -4.02 8.61 -23.27
C PHE A 346 -2.96 9.44 -22.53
N PHE A 347 -1.91 9.90 -23.21
CA PHE A 347 -0.93 10.83 -22.62
C PHE A 347 -1.55 12.19 -22.29
N LEU A 348 -2.34 12.76 -23.20
CA LEU A 348 -3.07 14.00 -22.98
C LEU A 348 -4.05 13.87 -21.81
N PHE A 349 -4.77 12.76 -21.73
CA PHE A 349 -5.65 12.45 -20.60
C PHE A 349 -4.88 12.44 -19.27
N CYS A 350 -3.70 11.81 -19.22
CA CYS A 350 -2.87 11.81 -18.02
C CYS A 350 -2.38 13.22 -17.64
N LEU A 351 -2.01 14.05 -18.62
CA LEU A 351 -1.62 15.44 -18.39
C LEU A 351 -2.78 16.28 -17.83
N ARG A 352 -3.99 16.11 -18.37
CA ARG A 352 -5.22 16.77 -17.87
C ARG A 352 -5.60 16.29 -16.47
N LEU A 353 -5.41 15.01 -16.19
CA LEU A 353 -5.62 14.45 -14.86
C LEU A 353 -4.68 15.11 -13.84
N LEU A 354 -3.41 15.34 -14.19
CA LEU A 354 -2.46 16.09 -13.34
C LEU A 354 -2.92 17.54 -13.10
N GLU A 355 -3.43 18.22 -14.13
CA GLU A 355 -3.96 19.59 -14.00
C GLU A 355 -5.17 19.64 -13.06
N THR A 356 -6.12 18.72 -13.23
CA THR A 356 -7.33 18.60 -12.43
C THR A 356 -7.01 18.29 -10.97
N ILE A 357 -6.12 17.30 -10.73
CA ILE A 357 -5.65 16.98 -9.38
C ILE A 357 -4.98 18.21 -8.77
N SER A 358 -4.15 18.94 -9.53
CA SER A 358 -3.42 20.09 -8.99
C SER A 358 -4.34 21.25 -8.60
N THR A 359 -5.40 21.52 -9.35
CA THR A 359 -6.32 22.66 -9.17
C THR A 359 -7.44 22.41 -8.16
N ALA A 360 -7.72 21.16 -7.78
CA ALA A 360 -8.76 20.82 -6.80
C ALA A 360 -8.55 21.54 -5.44
N LYS A 361 -9.55 22.32 -4.99
CA LYS A 361 -9.58 22.97 -3.66
C LYS A 361 -9.76 21.91 -2.56
N PRO A 362 -9.15 22.10 -1.37
CA PRO A 362 -9.41 21.23 -0.24
C PRO A 362 -10.85 21.43 0.26
N GLU A 363 -11.67 20.38 0.27
CA GLU A 363 -12.96 20.38 0.97
C GLU A 363 -12.70 20.54 2.48
N GLU A 364 -13.13 21.67 3.07
CA GLU A 364 -13.17 21.85 4.51
C GLU A 364 -14.37 21.07 5.08
N THR A 365 -14.16 19.86 5.56
CA THR A 365 -15.10 19.18 6.46
C THR A 365 -15.06 19.85 7.83
N LYS A 366 -15.75 20.99 7.97
CA LYS A 366 -16.07 21.59 9.28
C LYS A 366 -17.32 20.91 9.85
N VAL A 367 -17.12 19.85 10.63
CA VAL A 367 -18.13 19.41 11.60
C VAL A 367 -17.98 20.30 12.83
N LYS A 368 -18.92 21.25 13.02
CA LYS A 368 -19.09 21.94 14.30
C LYS A 368 -19.94 21.05 15.23
N PRO A 369 -19.61 20.94 16.53
CA PRO A 369 -20.49 20.30 17.49
C PRO A 369 -21.60 21.28 17.88
N GLU A 370 -22.86 20.91 17.65
CA GLU A 370 -24.01 21.68 18.13
C GLU A 370 -24.26 21.40 19.62
N GLU A 371 -24.11 22.46 20.41
CA GLU A 371 -24.69 22.57 21.75
C GLU A 371 -26.21 22.67 21.65
N ASN A 372 -26.88 21.87 22.47
CA ASN A 372 -28.30 21.93 22.75
C ASN A 372 -28.74 23.35 23.11
N ASN A 373 -29.66 23.95 22.33
CA ASN A 373 -30.77 24.65 22.97
C ASN A 373 -32.05 24.68 22.12
N LYS A 374 -33.13 24.42 22.84
CA LYS A 374 -34.53 24.18 22.43
C LYS A 374 -35.13 25.37 21.66
N GLY A 375 -36.02 25.07 20.70
CA GLY A 375 -37.15 25.98 20.41
C GLY A 375 -37.64 26.06 18.97
N SER A 376 -38.71 25.32 18.67
CA SER A 376 -39.68 25.49 17.56
C SER A 376 -39.29 24.95 16.17
N VAL A 377 -39.86 23.79 15.86
CA VAL A 377 -39.92 23.21 14.51
C VAL A 377 -41.07 23.87 13.75
N LYS A 378 -40.75 24.76 12.81
CA LYS A 378 -41.62 25.06 11.67
C LYS A 378 -41.07 24.33 10.45
N THR A 379 -41.82 23.33 10.02
CA THR A 379 -41.60 22.54 8.82
C THR A 379 -41.66 23.41 7.57
N LYS A 380 -40.52 23.63 6.92
CA LYS A 380 -40.45 23.92 5.48
C LYS A 380 -39.48 22.95 4.85
N SER A 381 -40.05 21.91 4.26
CA SER A 381 -39.42 21.06 3.26
C SER A 381 -38.67 21.93 2.24
N ARG A 382 -37.35 21.76 2.18
CA ARG A 382 -36.54 22.20 1.04
C ARG A 382 -35.67 21.02 0.63
N SER A 383 -36.13 20.41 -0.46
CA SER A 383 -35.48 19.37 -1.27
C SER A 383 -33.97 19.56 -1.37
N TRP A 384 -33.22 18.54 -0.91
CA TRP A 384 -31.78 18.39 -1.13
C TRP A 384 -31.45 17.68 -2.47
N PHE A 385 -32.45 17.43 -3.32
CA PHE A 385 -32.31 16.61 -4.54
C PHE A 385 -32.26 17.39 -5.86
N SER A 386 -32.21 18.74 -5.86
CA SER A 386 -32.32 19.51 -7.12
C SER A 386 -31.02 20.02 -7.74
N ASP A 387 -29.85 19.89 -7.09
CA ASP A 387 -28.60 20.49 -7.60
C ASP A 387 -27.53 19.48 -8.05
N TRP A 388 -27.94 18.27 -8.45
CA TRP A 388 -27.06 17.37 -9.21
C TRP A 388 -27.23 17.66 -10.71
N ASP A 389 -26.37 18.52 -11.25
CA ASP A 389 -26.33 18.87 -12.67
C ASP A 389 -25.93 17.62 -13.50
N SER A 390 -26.95 16.89 -13.94
CA SER A 390 -26.88 15.65 -14.72
C SER A 390 -26.27 15.83 -16.12
N LYS A 391 -25.85 17.03 -16.49
CA LYS A 391 -25.28 17.34 -17.81
C LYS A 391 -23.75 17.25 -17.90
N LYS A 392 -23.03 17.00 -16.80
CA LYS A 392 -21.55 16.95 -16.77
C LYS A 392 -20.94 15.58 -16.49
N VAL A 393 -21.76 14.53 -16.40
CA VAL A 393 -21.27 13.16 -16.22
C VAL A 393 -21.60 12.37 -17.48
N MET A 394 -20.59 12.04 -18.27
CA MET A 394 -20.76 11.00 -19.29
C MET A 394 -20.97 9.66 -18.55
N PRO A 395 -22.03 8.90 -18.86
CA PRO A 395 -22.13 7.52 -18.40
C PRO A 395 -20.99 6.74 -19.07
N ALA A 396 -19.93 6.47 -18.33
CA ALA A 396 -18.92 5.51 -18.75
C ALA A 396 -19.39 4.12 -18.32
N THR A 397 -19.56 3.21 -19.27
CA THR A 397 -19.79 1.79 -19.01
C THR A 397 -18.66 1.27 -18.10
N LYS A 398 -19.00 0.65 -16.97
CA LYS A 398 -18.01 0.17 -15.99
C LYS A 398 -17.83 -1.35 -16.12
N LEU A 399 -16.65 -1.79 -16.52
CA LEU A 399 -16.27 -3.20 -16.51
C LEU A 399 -15.67 -3.61 -15.16
N SER A 400 -16.25 -4.62 -14.53
CA SER A 400 -15.67 -5.33 -13.39
C SER A 400 -15.03 -6.63 -13.86
N LEU A 401 -13.77 -6.82 -13.49
CA LEU A 401 -13.08 -8.10 -13.66
C LEU A 401 -13.19 -8.90 -12.36
N SER A 402 -14.13 -9.84 -12.36
CA SER A 402 -14.25 -10.91 -11.38
C SER A 402 -13.49 -12.14 -11.87
N LEU A 403 -13.14 -13.06 -10.96
CA LEU A 403 -12.38 -14.26 -11.28
C LEU A 403 -13.13 -15.49 -10.82
N ALA A 404 -12.87 -16.62 -11.48
CA ALA A 404 -13.45 -17.93 -11.17
C ALA A 404 -13.20 -18.38 -9.71
N SER A 405 -12.29 -17.72 -8.98
CA SER A 405 -12.08 -17.98 -7.56
C SER A 405 -13.31 -17.65 -6.69
N ARG A 406 -14.23 -16.81 -7.19
CA ARG A 406 -15.57 -16.61 -6.59
C ARG A 406 -16.36 -17.93 -6.44
N TYR A 407 -16.12 -18.92 -7.30
CA TYR A 407 -16.78 -20.23 -7.20
C TYR A 407 -16.18 -21.11 -6.10
N GLY A 408 -15.00 -20.77 -5.57
CA GLY A 408 -14.34 -21.46 -4.46
C GLY A 408 -13.84 -22.86 -4.81
N ASP A 409 -14.21 -23.83 -3.97
CA ASP A 409 -14.10 -25.27 -4.23
C ASP A 409 -15.47 -25.80 -4.68
N PRO A 410 -15.75 -25.79 -5.99
CA PRO A 410 -17.10 -25.93 -6.51
C PRO A 410 -17.66 -27.33 -6.30
N LEU A 411 -18.94 -27.40 -5.93
CA LEU A 411 -19.71 -28.65 -5.83
C LEU A 411 -20.44 -28.99 -7.14
N VAL A 412 -20.32 -28.14 -8.16
CA VAL A 412 -20.97 -28.25 -9.47
C VAL A 412 -19.91 -28.17 -10.57
N HIS A 413 -20.01 -29.04 -11.58
CA HIS A 413 -19.06 -29.12 -12.68
C HIS A 413 -19.77 -29.39 -14.02
N PRO A 414 -19.57 -28.58 -15.08
CA PRO A 414 -18.81 -27.31 -15.11
C PRO A 414 -19.46 -26.21 -14.25
N GLN A 415 -18.81 -25.05 -14.11
CA GLN A 415 -19.33 -23.95 -13.29
C GLN A 415 -20.11 -22.93 -14.14
N PRO A 416 -21.46 -22.92 -14.12
CA PRO A 416 -22.27 -21.90 -14.78
C PRO A 416 -22.32 -20.59 -13.98
N GLU A 417 -22.68 -19.48 -14.63
CA GLU A 417 -22.76 -18.16 -13.98
C GLU A 417 -23.83 -18.08 -12.89
N THR A 418 -24.81 -18.98 -12.91
CA THR A 418 -25.87 -19.10 -11.91
C THR A 418 -25.39 -19.71 -10.60
N TYR A 419 -24.26 -20.43 -10.60
CA TYR A 419 -23.74 -21.06 -9.39
C TYR A 419 -23.20 -20.02 -8.39
N TRP A 420 -23.61 -20.14 -7.14
CA TRP A 420 -23.27 -19.16 -6.09
C TRP A 420 -21.85 -19.27 -5.55
N GLY A 421 -21.19 -20.42 -5.75
CA GLY A 421 -19.86 -20.69 -5.20
C GLY A 421 -19.89 -21.33 -3.81
N ASN A 422 -18.85 -22.09 -3.50
CA ASN A 422 -18.61 -22.72 -2.20
C ASN A 422 -17.26 -22.22 -1.68
N VAL A 423 -17.28 -21.12 -0.92
CA VAL A 423 -16.09 -20.35 -0.51
C VAL A 423 -16.02 -20.32 1.01
N ASN A 424 -14.84 -20.57 1.57
CA ASN A 424 -14.56 -20.33 2.99
C ASN A 424 -14.36 -18.82 3.22
N PRO A 425 -15.15 -18.14 4.07
CA PRO A 425 -15.06 -16.69 4.25
C PRO A 425 -13.93 -16.23 5.19
N ILE A 426 -13.28 -17.16 5.92
CA ILE A 426 -12.21 -16.84 6.90
C ILE A 426 -10.89 -17.58 6.63
N GLY A 427 -10.81 -18.31 5.53
CA GLY A 427 -9.60 -18.99 5.08
C GLY A 427 -8.51 -18.02 4.60
N VAL A 428 -7.30 -18.53 4.40
CA VAL A 428 -6.14 -17.73 3.98
C VAL A 428 -6.31 -17.06 2.61
N ARG A 429 -7.22 -17.59 1.77
CA ARG A 429 -7.55 -17.06 0.44
C ARG A 429 -8.72 -16.07 0.45
N SER A 430 -9.45 -15.95 1.56
CA SER A 430 -10.72 -15.20 1.63
C SER A 430 -10.55 -13.71 1.37
N CYS A 431 -9.39 -13.13 1.69
CA CYS A 431 -9.09 -11.73 1.37
C CYS A 431 -9.24 -11.43 -0.14
N TYR A 432 -8.99 -12.43 -0.99
CA TYR A 432 -9.15 -12.35 -2.42
C TYR A 432 -10.54 -12.77 -2.87
N ASP A 433 -10.99 -13.95 -2.42
CA ASP A 433 -12.22 -14.57 -2.89
C ASP A 433 -13.46 -13.75 -2.47
N GLU A 434 -13.54 -13.36 -1.20
CA GLU A 434 -14.62 -12.46 -0.73
C GLU A 434 -14.46 -11.05 -1.29
N GLY A 435 -13.22 -10.57 -1.47
CA GLY A 435 -12.94 -9.29 -2.11
C GLY A 435 -13.53 -9.19 -3.53
N LYS A 436 -13.45 -10.27 -4.32
CA LYS A 436 -14.06 -10.33 -5.65
C LYS A 436 -15.57 -10.55 -5.59
N ARG A 437 -16.07 -11.32 -4.61
CA ARG A 437 -17.51 -11.52 -4.41
C ARG A 437 -18.23 -10.23 -4.04
N VAL A 438 -17.68 -9.43 -3.13
CA VAL A 438 -18.26 -8.14 -2.73
C VAL A 438 -18.18 -7.12 -3.87
N ALA A 439 -17.13 -7.15 -4.72
CA ALA A 439 -17.02 -6.23 -5.85
C ALA A 439 -18.16 -6.38 -6.87
N GLU A 440 -18.57 -7.61 -7.20
CA GLU A 440 -19.76 -7.84 -8.04
C GLU A 440 -21.04 -7.33 -7.35
N THR A 441 -21.16 -7.49 -6.03
CA THR A 441 -22.31 -7.00 -5.26
C THR A 441 -22.43 -5.49 -5.37
N LEU A 442 -21.32 -4.78 -5.15
CA LEU A 442 -21.25 -3.32 -5.29
C LEU A 442 -21.61 -2.86 -6.71
N MET A 443 -21.11 -3.53 -7.75
CA MET A 443 -21.48 -3.17 -9.14
C MET A 443 -22.98 -3.27 -9.37
N PHE A 444 -23.61 -4.35 -8.93
CA PHE A 444 -25.04 -4.53 -9.05
C PHE A 444 -25.85 -3.54 -8.20
N ASP A 445 -25.37 -3.16 -7.01
CA ASP A 445 -26.00 -2.11 -6.20
C ASP A 445 -25.96 -0.76 -6.91
N TYR A 446 -24.81 -0.37 -7.46
CA TYR A 446 -24.67 0.86 -8.24
C TYR A 446 -25.54 0.84 -9.51
N HIS A 447 -25.64 -0.30 -10.19
CA HIS A 447 -26.53 -0.44 -11.34
C HIS A 447 -28.01 -0.24 -10.94
N ARG A 448 -28.47 -0.90 -9.86
CA ARG A 448 -29.86 -0.76 -9.37
C ARG A 448 -30.18 0.64 -8.85
N GLN A 449 -29.27 1.27 -8.13
CA GLN A 449 -29.50 2.56 -7.47
C GLN A 449 -29.34 3.75 -8.41
N HIS A 450 -28.42 3.66 -9.37
CA HIS A 450 -28.00 4.79 -10.19
C HIS A 450 -28.13 4.55 -11.70
N GLY A 451 -28.63 3.40 -12.14
CA GLY A 451 -28.78 3.06 -13.55
C GLY A 451 -27.45 2.96 -14.31
N ILE A 452 -26.32 2.82 -13.60
CA ILE A 452 -25.00 2.77 -14.23
C ILE A 452 -24.87 1.46 -15.01
N GLU A 453 -24.48 1.56 -16.27
CA GLU A 453 -24.14 0.37 -17.05
C GLU A 453 -22.92 -0.33 -16.48
N ILE A 454 -23.09 -1.62 -16.20
CA ILE A 454 -22.03 -2.48 -15.70
C ILE A 454 -21.82 -3.63 -16.69
N ARG A 455 -20.59 -4.16 -16.70
CA ARG A 455 -20.22 -5.41 -17.37
C ARG A 455 -19.42 -6.24 -16.37
N ILE A 456 -19.70 -7.54 -16.24
CA ILE A 456 -19.01 -8.40 -15.29
C ILE A 456 -18.41 -9.60 -16.02
N ALA A 457 -17.09 -9.65 -16.15
CA ALA A 457 -16.38 -10.82 -16.63
C ALA A 457 -15.94 -11.68 -15.44
N ARG A 458 -16.23 -12.99 -15.47
CA ARG A 458 -15.67 -13.99 -14.56
C ARG A 458 -14.57 -14.74 -15.29
N ILE A 459 -13.34 -14.28 -15.09
CA ILE A 459 -12.16 -14.79 -15.79
C ILE A 459 -11.68 -16.11 -15.16
N PHE A 460 -11.46 -17.13 -15.98
CA PHE A 460 -10.81 -18.39 -15.58
C PHE A 460 -9.29 -18.30 -15.78
N ASN A 461 -8.51 -19.34 -15.43
CA ASN A 461 -7.05 -19.22 -15.46
C ASN A 461 -6.55 -18.80 -16.85
N THR A 462 -5.86 -17.67 -16.90
CA THR A 462 -5.28 -17.11 -18.12
C THR A 462 -3.75 -17.17 -18.07
N TYR A 463 -3.14 -17.45 -19.22
CA TYR A 463 -1.69 -17.49 -19.40
C TYR A 463 -1.27 -16.81 -20.70
N GLY A 464 0.01 -16.43 -20.80
CA GLY A 464 0.59 -15.83 -22.01
C GLY A 464 1.81 -14.95 -21.72
N PRO A 465 2.38 -14.31 -22.75
CA PRO A 465 3.49 -13.36 -22.62
C PRO A 465 3.24 -12.25 -21.60
N ARG A 466 4.31 -11.68 -21.03
CA ARG A 466 4.30 -10.62 -19.99
C ARG A 466 3.82 -11.05 -18.60
N MET A 467 3.37 -12.29 -18.44
CA MET A 467 3.07 -12.87 -17.13
C MET A 467 4.32 -12.84 -16.24
N ASN A 468 4.18 -12.52 -14.96
CA ASN A 468 5.31 -12.47 -14.05
C ASN A 468 5.91 -13.89 -13.89
N ILE A 469 7.24 -14.00 -14.00
CA ILE A 469 7.94 -15.28 -14.06
C ILE A 469 7.76 -16.05 -12.76
N ASP A 470 7.77 -15.35 -11.63
CA ASP A 470 7.66 -15.93 -10.29
C ASP A 470 6.31 -15.60 -9.65
N ASP A 471 5.22 -15.59 -10.45
CA ASP A 471 3.89 -15.25 -9.92
C ASP A 471 3.24 -16.36 -9.05
N GLY A 472 3.79 -17.56 -9.11
CA GLY A 472 3.38 -18.71 -8.30
C GLY A 472 2.29 -19.59 -8.93
N ARG A 473 1.73 -19.23 -10.10
CA ARG A 473 0.79 -20.09 -10.84
C ARG A 473 1.50 -21.23 -11.57
N VAL A 474 0.77 -22.31 -11.82
CA VAL A 474 1.33 -23.57 -12.35
C VAL A 474 2.00 -23.42 -13.71
N VAL A 475 1.39 -22.70 -14.66
CA VAL A 475 1.95 -22.54 -16.03
C VAL A 475 3.25 -21.72 -16.00
N SER A 476 3.28 -20.59 -15.28
CA SER A 476 4.51 -19.80 -15.11
C SER A 476 5.60 -20.58 -14.41
N ASN A 477 5.25 -21.31 -13.34
CA ASN A 477 6.23 -22.09 -12.59
C ASN A 477 6.83 -23.19 -13.45
N PHE A 478 6.02 -23.94 -14.20
CA PHE A 478 6.53 -25.01 -15.06
C PHE A 478 7.43 -24.49 -16.18
N ILE A 479 7.04 -23.39 -16.84
CA ILE A 479 7.88 -22.77 -17.88
C ILE A 479 9.19 -22.26 -17.25
N ALA A 480 9.12 -21.56 -16.11
CA ALA A 480 10.31 -21.05 -15.42
C ALA A 480 11.23 -22.18 -14.95
N GLN A 481 10.69 -23.24 -14.36
CA GLN A 481 11.43 -24.44 -13.93
C GLN A 481 12.11 -25.11 -15.12
N ALA A 482 11.37 -25.35 -16.21
CA ALA A 482 11.93 -25.93 -17.44
C ALA A 482 13.10 -25.07 -17.97
N LEU A 483 12.92 -23.75 -18.07
CA LEU A 483 13.95 -22.83 -18.56
C LEU A 483 15.18 -22.77 -17.63
N ARG A 484 14.99 -22.91 -16.32
CA ARG A 484 16.07 -22.98 -15.32
C ARG A 484 16.73 -24.36 -15.23
N GLY A 485 16.14 -25.39 -15.85
CA GLY A 485 16.58 -26.78 -15.70
C GLY A 485 16.26 -27.38 -14.34
N GLU A 486 15.27 -26.83 -13.65
CA GLU A 486 14.72 -27.35 -12.41
C GLU A 486 13.60 -28.37 -12.71
N ALA A 487 13.39 -29.33 -11.82
CA ALA A 487 12.30 -30.31 -11.97
C ALA A 487 10.92 -29.62 -11.91
N LEU A 488 9.98 -30.07 -12.74
CA LEU A 488 8.59 -29.61 -12.74
C LEU A 488 7.86 -30.15 -11.51
N THR A 489 7.44 -29.26 -10.61
CA THR A 489 6.86 -29.68 -9.32
C THR A 489 5.35 -29.89 -9.40
N VAL A 490 4.89 -31.14 -9.49
CA VAL A 490 3.46 -31.50 -9.53
C VAL A 490 2.98 -31.90 -8.15
N GLN A 491 1.90 -31.30 -7.64
CA GLN A 491 1.33 -31.67 -6.36
C GLN A 491 0.58 -33.00 -6.45
N LYS A 492 0.83 -33.93 -5.52
CA LYS A 492 0.14 -35.22 -5.43
C LYS A 492 -1.37 -35.03 -5.23
N PRO A 493 -2.23 -35.87 -5.86
CA PRO A 493 -1.89 -36.97 -6.76
C PRO A 493 -1.62 -36.55 -8.23
N GLY A 494 -1.77 -35.27 -8.57
CA GLY A 494 -1.57 -34.76 -9.94
C GLY A 494 -2.81 -34.85 -10.83
N THR A 495 -3.89 -35.48 -10.33
CA THR A 495 -5.17 -35.67 -11.03
C THR A 495 -6.12 -34.48 -10.92
N GLN A 496 -5.78 -33.47 -10.12
CA GLN A 496 -6.52 -32.21 -10.05
C GLN A 496 -6.49 -31.51 -11.40
N THR A 497 -7.63 -30.95 -11.79
CA THR A 497 -7.82 -30.42 -13.14
C THR A 497 -7.97 -28.91 -13.16
N ARG A 498 -7.51 -28.29 -14.25
CA ARG A 498 -7.70 -26.87 -14.53
C ARG A 498 -7.93 -26.64 -16.03
N SER A 499 -8.70 -25.61 -16.33
CA SER A 499 -8.77 -24.99 -17.65
C SER A 499 -7.75 -23.87 -17.82
N PHE A 500 -7.19 -23.68 -19.02
CA PHE A 500 -6.28 -22.57 -19.34
C PHE A 500 -6.71 -21.81 -20.60
N CYS A 501 -6.97 -20.52 -20.46
CA CYS A 501 -7.31 -19.61 -21.55
C CYS A 501 -6.07 -18.81 -21.97
N TYR A 502 -5.78 -18.73 -23.27
CA TYR A 502 -4.71 -17.88 -23.74
C TYR A 502 -5.09 -16.40 -23.63
N VAL A 503 -4.11 -15.53 -23.39
CA VAL A 503 -4.35 -14.10 -23.08
C VAL A 503 -5.06 -13.35 -24.21
N SER A 504 -4.78 -13.65 -25.49
CA SER A 504 -5.45 -12.96 -26.60
C SER A 504 -6.94 -13.32 -26.67
N ASP A 505 -7.30 -14.58 -26.41
CA ASP A 505 -8.70 -15.02 -26.39
C ASP A 505 -9.45 -14.34 -25.23
N MET A 506 -8.83 -14.26 -24.05
CA MET A 506 -9.41 -13.54 -22.91
C MET A 506 -9.64 -12.07 -23.25
N VAL A 507 -8.66 -11.39 -23.86
CA VAL A 507 -8.78 -9.98 -24.25
C VAL A 507 -9.92 -9.79 -25.27
N ASP A 508 -10.02 -10.64 -26.29
CA ASP A 508 -11.13 -10.61 -27.25
C ASP A 508 -12.49 -10.75 -26.55
N GLY A 509 -12.60 -11.68 -25.59
CA GLY A 509 -13.82 -11.87 -24.81
C GLY A 509 -14.19 -10.66 -23.94
N LEU A 510 -13.19 -9.99 -23.34
CA LEU A 510 -13.41 -8.77 -22.57
C LEU A 510 -13.85 -7.60 -23.45
N MET A 511 -13.26 -7.44 -24.64
CA MET A 511 -13.63 -6.41 -25.60
C MET A 511 -15.08 -6.58 -26.05
N ARG A 512 -15.46 -7.79 -26.47
CA ARG A 512 -16.84 -8.11 -26.88
C ARG A 512 -17.85 -7.90 -25.76
N LEU A 513 -17.50 -8.29 -24.53
CA LEU A 513 -18.37 -8.05 -23.38
C LEU A 513 -18.55 -6.55 -23.10
N MET A 514 -17.49 -5.77 -23.27
CA MET A 514 -17.52 -4.33 -23.06
C MET A 514 -18.38 -3.61 -24.11
N GLU A 515 -18.30 -4.06 -25.37
CA GLU A 515 -19.05 -3.53 -26.51
C GLU A 515 -20.52 -3.99 -26.54
N GLY A 516 -20.83 -5.14 -25.95
CA GLY A 516 -22.21 -5.65 -25.87
C GLY A 516 -23.04 -5.02 -24.76
N ASP A 517 -24.32 -5.37 -24.67
CA ASP A 517 -25.29 -4.79 -23.70
C ASP A 517 -25.50 -5.64 -22.42
N GLN A 518 -24.67 -6.66 -22.22
CA GLN A 518 -24.87 -7.63 -21.14
C GLN A 518 -24.46 -7.11 -19.77
N THR A 519 -25.46 -6.84 -18.94
CA THR A 519 -25.26 -6.37 -17.57
C THR A 519 -24.88 -7.50 -16.60
N GLY A 520 -25.26 -8.75 -16.90
CA GLY A 520 -25.00 -9.91 -16.05
C GLY A 520 -23.56 -10.44 -16.11
N PRO A 521 -23.15 -11.28 -15.14
CA PRO A 521 -21.87 -11.98 -15.22
C PRO A 521 -21.81 -12.88 -16.45
N ILE A 522 -20.62 -12.93 -17.07
CA ILE A 522 -20.25 -13.83 -18.18
C ILE A 522 -18.93 -14.52 -17.85
N ASN A 523 -18.89 -15.84 -17.96
CA ASN A 523 -17.67 -16.62 -17.82
C ASN A 523 -16.77 -16.43 -19.07
N ILE A 524 -15.53 -16.00 -18.85
CA ILE A 524 -14.51 -15.87 -19.90
C ILE A 524 -13.38 -16.86 -19.58
N GLY A 525 -13.27 -17.91 -20.37
CA GLY A 525 -12.31 -18.99 -20.14
C GLY A 525 -12.31 -20.05 -21.25
N ASN A 526 -11.48 -21.07 -21.08
CA ASN A 526 -11.42 -22.20 -22.01
C ASN A 526 -12.04 -23.45 -21.37
N PRO A 527 -13.03 -24.12 -22.01
CA PRO A 527 -13.61 -25.33 -21.44
C PRO A 527 -12.68 -26.56 -21.54
N GLY A 528 -11.57 -26.46 -22.28
CA GLY A 528 -10.53 -27.48 -22.35
C GLY A 528 -9.84 -27.66 -21.00
N GLU A 529 -10.02 -28.84 -20.41
CA GLU A 529 -9.55 -29.18 -19.08
C GLU A 529 -8.34 -30.11 -19.15
N PHE A 530 -7.35 -29.88 -18.28
CA PHE A 530 -6.12 -30.65 -18.20
C PHE A 530 -5.84 -31.01 -16.75
N THR A 531 -5.37 -32.23 -16.51
CA THR A 531 -4.74 -32.62 -15.24
C THR A 531 -3.40 -31.91 -15.08
N MET A 532 -2.90 -31.80 -13.84
CA MET A 532 -1.59 -31.20 -13.62
C MET A 532 -0.45 -32.04 -14.22
N VAL A 533 -0.64 -33.37 -14.29
CA VAL A 533 0.29 -34.28 -14.96
C VAL A 533 0.30 -34.05 -16.47
N GLU A 534 -0.86 -33.99 -17.13
CA GLU A 534 -0.94 -33.70 -18.57
C GLU A 534 -0.32 -32.35 -18.92
N LEU A 535 -0.52 -31.34 -18.07
CA LEU A 535 0.11 -30.03 -18.24
C LEU A 535 1.64 -30.13 -18.12
N ALA A 536 2.15 -30.83 -17.10
CA ALA A 536 3.58 -31.00 -16.88
C ALA A 536 4.24 -31.76 -18.04
N GLU A 537 3.63 -32.84 -18.52
CA GLU A 537 4.10 -33.60 -19.68
C GLU A 537 4.09 -32.76 -20.95
N THR A 538 3.05 -31.94 -21.16
CA THR A 538 2.98 -31.03 -22.31
C THR A 538 4.10 -29.99 -22.27
N VAL A 539 4.39 -29.42 -21.09
CA VAL A 539 5.50 -28.48 -20.91
C VAL A 539 6.85 -29.15 -21.14
N LYS A 540 7.06 -30.35 -20.59
CA LYS A 540 8.26 -31.15 -20.81
C LYS A 540 8.49 -31.42 -22.29
N GLU A 541 7.48 -31.92 -23.00
CA GLU A 541 7.55 -32.20 -24.43
C GLU A 541 7.91 -30.95 -25.27
N LEU A 542 7.26 -29.82 -25.02
CA LEU A 542 7.39 -28.62 -25.86
C LEU A 542 8.61 -27.76 -25.53
N ILE A 543 9.05 -27.74 -24.27
CA ILE A 543 10.02 -26.74 -23.78
C ILE A 543 11.36 -27.38 -23.44
N LYS A 544 11.36 -28.50 -22.72
CA LYS A 544 12.59 -29.17 -22.28
C LYS A 544 12.34 -30.68 -22.07
N PRO A 545 12.52 -31.51 -23.11
CA PRO A 545 12.21 -32.94 -23.05
C PRO A 545 12.92 -33.70 -21.92
N ASP A 546 14.10 -33.21 -21.52
CA ASP A 546 14.97 -33.85 -20.53
C ASP A 546 14.65 -33.42 -19.08
N VAL A 547 13.67 -32.53 -18.86
CA VAL A 547 13.32 -32.08 -17.51
C VAL A 547 12.61 -33.17 -16.70
N GLU A 548 13.01 -33.32 -15.45
CA GLU A 548 12.35 -34.24 -14.50
C GLU A 548 11.00 -33.69 -14.04
N ILE A 549 10.02 -34.57 -13.82
CA ILE A 549 8.75 -34.21 -13.15
C ILE A 549 8.81 -34.78 -11.72
N LYS A 550 8.69 -33.91 -10.72
CA LYS A 550 8.79 -34.27 -9.30
C LYS A 550 7.45 -34.10 -8.60
N MET A 551 7.00 -35.15 -7.91
CA MET A 551 5.77 -35.12 -7.12
C MET A 551 6.02 -34.53 -5.73
N VAL A 552 5.23 -33.51 -5.34
CA VAL A 552 5.33 -32.81 -4.05
C VAL A 552 4.02 -32.89 -3.24
N GLU A 553 4.08 -32.63 -1.93
CA GLU A 553 2.87 -32.60 -1.08
C GLU A 553 1.90 -31.50 -1.50
N ASN A 554 0.60 -31.76 -1.33
CA ASN A 554 -0.45 -30.84 -1.76
C ASN A 554 -0.57 -29.63 -0.81
N THR A 555 -0.92 -28.46 -1.35
CA THR A 555 -1.17 -27.27 -0.53
C THR A 555 -2.60 -27.33 0.03
N PRO A 556 -2.84 -26.98 1.31
CA PRO A 556 -4.18 -26.88 1.86
C PRO A 556 -5.08 -25.94 1.03
N ASP A 557 -6.35 -26.28 0.89
CA ASP A 557 -7.39 -25.49 0.19
C ASP A 557 -7.15 -25.21 -1.31
N ASP A 558 -6.33 -26.00 -2.01
CA ASP A 558 -6.28 -25.93 -3.47
C ASP A 558 -7.52 -26.63 -4.07
N PRO A 559 -8.32 -25.94 -4.91
CA PRO A 559 -9.54 -26.51 -5.49
C PRO A 559 -9.26 -27.78 -6.28
N ARG A 560 -10.18 -28.75 -6.26
CA ARG A 560 -9.90 -30.01 -6.97
C ARG A 560 -10.14 -29.92 -8.48
N GLN A 561 -11.18 -29.21 -8.90
CA GLN A 561 -11.58 -29.11 -10.30
C GLN A 561 -12.14 -27.72 -10.61
N ARG A 562 -11.78 -27.17 -11.79
CA ARG A 562 -12.34 -25.90 -12.30
C ARG A 562 -12.41 -25.93 -13.82
N LYS A 563 -13.63 -25.79 -14.33
CA LYS A 563 -13.98 -25.77 -15.75
C LYS A 563 -15.11 -24.78 -15.99
N PRO A 564 -14.90 -23.75 -16.83
CA PRO A 564 -15.96 -22.80 -17.16
C PRO A 564 -17.03 -23.45 -18.01
N ASP A 565 -18.30 -23.18 -17.69
CA ASP A 565 -19.34 -23.21 -18.70
C ASP A 565 -19.32 -21.88 -19.44
N ILE A 566 -19.06 -21.91 -20.76
CA ILE A 566 -18.97 -20.72 -21.61
C ILE A 566 -20.16 -20.60 -22.57
N SER A 567 -21.23 -21.38 -22.37
CA SER A 567 -22.40 -21.39 -23.27
C SER A 567 -22.98 -19.98 -23.44
N LYS A 568 -23.06 -19.22 -22.35
CA LYS A 568 -23.55 -17.83 -22.36
C LYS A 568 -22.62 -16.87 -23.11
N ALA A 569 -21.30 -17.07 -23.03
CA ALA A 569 -20.35 -16.24 -23.79
C ALA A 569 -20.44 -16.54 -25.30
N LYS A 570 -20.68 -17.80 -25.68
CA LYS A 570 -20.91 -18.19 -27.08
C LYS A 570 -22.19 -17.58 -27.63
N GLU A 571 -23.29 -17.75 -26.92
CA GLU A 571 -24.61 -17.28 -27.34
C GLU A 571 -24.66 -15.76 -27.45
N VAL A 572 -24.13 -15.06 -26.44
CA VAL A 572 -24.39 -13.64 -26.30
C VAL A 572 -23.28 -12.75 -26.84
N LEU A 573 -22.02 -13.22 -26.82
CA LEU A 573 -20.87 -12.47 -27.33
C LEU A 573 -20.37 -12.99 -28.67
N GLY A 574 -20.91 -14.12 -29.17
CA GLY A 574 -20.34 -14.84 -30.30
C GLY A 574 -18.88 -15.22 -30.06
N TRP A 575 -18.50 -15.46 -28.80
CA TRP A 575 -17.12 -15.62 -28.37
C TRP A 575 -16.82 -17.05 -27.96
N GLU A 576 -15.69 -17.56 -28.42
CA GLU A 576 -15.06 -18.77 -27.92
C GLU A 576 -13.53 -18.69 -28.07
N PRO A 577 -12.76 -19.34 -27.19
CA PRO A 577 -11.30 -19.34 -27.27
C PRO A 577 -10.80 -20.16 -28.45
N LYS A 578 -9.81 -19.63 -29.17
CA LYS A 578 -9.29 -20.22 -30.41
C LYS A 578 -7.90 -20.83 -30.24
N VAL A 579 -7.09 -20.30 -29.33
CA VAL A 579 -5.70 -20.72 -29.17
C VAL A 579 -5.63 -21.94 -28.28
N LYS A 580 -5.08 -23.03 -28.81
CA LYS A 580 -4.88 -24.27 -28.03
C LYS A 580 -3.71 -24.12 -27.07
N LEU A 581 -3.74 -24.89 -25.98
CA LEU A 581 -2.67 -24.86 -24.97
C LEU A 581 -1.27 -25.05 -25.60
N ARG A 582 -1.13 -26.07 -26.45
CA ARG A 582 0.11 -26.39 -27.17
C ARG A 582 0.62 -25.26 -28.08
N GLU A 583 -0.26 -24.39 -28.57
CA GLU A 583 0.11 -23.26 -29.44
C GLU A 583 0.52 -22.03 -28.61
N GLY A 584 -0.15 -21.78 -27.48
CA GLY A 584 0.14 -20.63 -26.64
C GLY A 584 1.37 -20.80 -25.73
N LEU A 585 1.72 -22.04 -25.35
CA LEU A 585 2.87 -22.30 -24.47
C LEU A 585 4.22 -21.83 -25.06
N PRO A 586 4.56 -22.14 -26.33
CA PRO A 586 5.78 -21.64 -26.96
C PRO A 586 5.89 -20.11 -26.98
N LEU A 587 4.78 -19.39 -27.18
CA LEU A 587 4.77 -17.92 -27.21
C LEU A 587 5.09 -17.31 -25.84
N MET A 588 4.55 -17.89 -24.77
CA MET A 588 4.86 -17.48 -23.41
C MET A 588 6.32 -17.81 -23.02
N GLU A 589 6.79 -18.96 -23.47
CA GLU A 589 8.16 -19.43 -23.26
C GLU A 589 9.19 -18.49 -23.92
N GLU A 590 8.96 -18.08 -25.17
CA GLU A 590 9.82 -17.14 -25.89
C GLU A 590 9.96 -15.80 -25.13
N ASP A 591 8.85 -15.25 -24.64
CA ASP A 591 8.85 -14.04 -23.81
C ASP A 591 9.64 -14.22 -22.50
N PHE A 592 9.52 -15.40 -21.86
CA PHE A 592 10.27 -15.71 -20.64
C PHE A 592 11.77 -15.81 -20.93
N ARG A 593 12.17 -16.49 -22.01
CA ARG A 593 13.57 -16.59 -22.45
C ARG A 593 14.20 -15.22 -22.67
N LEU A 594 13.52 -14.33 -23.37
CA LEU A 594 13.98 -12.96 -23.62
C LEU A 594 14.21 -12.19 -22.30
N ARG A 595 13.30 -12.34 -21.33
CA ARG A 595 13.41 -11.66 -20.03
C ARG A 595 14.41 -12.30 -19.07
N LEU A 596 14.70 -13.60 -19.23
CA LEU A 596 15.71 -14.33 -18.46
C LEU A 596 17.11 -14.30 -19.10
N GLY A 597 17.22 -13.83 -20.34
CA GLY A 597 18.49 -13.83 -21.08
C GLY A 597 18.96 -15.22 -21.52
N VAL A 598 18.02 -16.17 -21.69
CA VAL A 598 18.31 -17.55 -22.10
C VAL A 598 17.97 -17.70 -23.58
N PHE A 599 18.96 -17.87 -24.47
CA PHE A 599 18.74 -18.03 -25.91
C PHE A 599 18.76 -19.52 -26.32
N LYS A 600 17.96 -19.91 -27.32
CA LYS A 600 18.08 -21.26 -27.93
C LYS A 600 19.49 -21.41 -28.51
N LYS A 601 20.16 -22.51 -28.17
CA LYS A 601 21.37 -22.95 -28.88
C LYS A 601 21.01 -23.44 -30.27
#